data_AF-A0A0G2ASB0-F1
#
_entry.id   AF-A0A0G2ASB0-F1
#
_cell.length_a   1.000
_cell.length_b   1.000
_cell.length_c   1.000
_cell.angle_alpha   90.00
_cell.angle_beta   90.00
_cell.angle_gamma   90.00
#
_symmetry.space_group_name_H-M   'P 1'
#
loop_
_entity.id
_entity.type
_entity.pdbx_description
1 polymer ?
#
loop_
_entity_poly.entity_id
_entity_poly.type
_entity_poly.pdbx_seq_one_letter_code
_entity_poly.pdbx_strand_id
1 'polypeptide(L)'
;GERTKLSLMLLLGSEPDVLLLDEPTNHLDLESVSKLAGLFDTYRRAGAALVSVSHVEWFLDMVSTDGTLELVQGPKERKLVASKSPFADYKKREQSKPATREKITWRASQPKGASIFRMPEVLTIPDSPIAGVRPPLFFPGELHVLSGKNGTGKTKLLKTLADPHSRIIDREPGTQSAFLPQMWPPEVLGSTVETFFGWVRDEVNPHTVATFEMFKRELKRVGLLNDAHGLRRPFNSLSGGEQRLAWFVAAGMMEGTDVLLLDEPSNHMDASTMDAVAEAIRSFPGTIVLSTHDVRLMRALESFAGSSREGRPPRNVVLSRANNRTTFSVAKESPSSYARGTIEAAMKSAGRLKVT
;
A
#
# COMPACT_ATOMS: atom_id res chain seq x y z
N GLY A 1 -10.00 7.56 -3.15
CA GLY A 1 -9.64 8.52 -4.20
C GLY A 1 -10.77 9.49 -4.45
N GLU A 2 -11.56 9.26 -5.49
CA GLU A 2 -12.57 10.22 -5.94
C GLU A 2 -13.69 10.49 -4.91
N ARG A 3 -14.15 9.46 -4.19
CA ARG A 3 -15.10 9.64 -3.07
C ARG A 3 -14.55 10.56 -1.98
N THR A 4 -13.31 10.35 -1.55
CA THR A 4 -12.62 11.19 -0.56
C THR A 4 -12.52 12.64 -1.03
N LYS A 5 -12.18 12.87 -2.31
CA LYS A 5 -12.13 14.23 -2.89
C LYS A 5 -13.48 14.92 -2.83
N LEU A 6 -14.56 14.23 -3.20
CA LEU A 6 -15.92 14.78 -3.14
C LEU A 6 -16.32 15.15 -1.70
N SER A 7 -16.07 14.27 -0.74
CA SER A 7 -16.34 14.55 0.68
C SER A 7 -15.57 15.76 1.20
N LEU A 8 -14.29 15.90 0.83
CA LEU A 8 -13.48 17.07 1.19
C LEU A 8 -14.02 18.35 0.54
N MET A 9 -14.43 18.30 -0.73
CA MET A 9 -15.03 19.47 -1.40
C MET A 9 -16.30 19.93 -0.71
N LEU A 10 -17.18 19.01 -0.32
CA LEU A 10 -18.42 19.34 0.39
C LEU A 10 -18.15 19.95 1.77
N LEU A 11 -17.20 19.39 2.52
CA LEU A 11 -16.80 19.92 3.82
C LEU A 11 -16.26 21.35 3.70
N LEU A 12 -15.33 21.56 2.76
CA LEU A 12 -14.66 22.85 2.59
C LEU A 12 -15.57 23.92 1.98
N GLY A 13 -16.63 23.53 1.25
CA GLY A 13 -17.64 24.47 0.76
C GLY A 13 -18.46 25.14 1.86
N SER A 14 -18.42 24.62 3.09
CA SER A 14 -19.07 25.25 4.26
C SER A 14 -18.20 26.31 4.96
N GLU A 15 -16.99 26.56 4.45
CA GLU A 15 -16.01 27.51 5.02
C GLU A 15 -15.81 27.36 6.54
N PRO A 16 -15.47 26.16 7.05
CA PRO A 16 -15.43 25.92 8.49
C PRO A 16 -14.24 26.60 9.18
N ASP A 17 -14.50 27.18 10.36
CA ASP A 17 -13.45 27.72 11.25
C ASP A 17 -12.61 26.62 11.92
N VAL A 18 -13.17 25.42 12.06
CA VAL A 18 -12.52 24.26 12.68
C VAL A 18 -12.72 23.02 11.81
N LEU A 19 -11.61 22.41 11.38
CA LEU A 19 -11.61 21.18 10.59
C LEU A 19 -11.07 20.02 11.43
N LEU A 20 -11.89 18.99 11.60
CA LEU A 20 -11.51 17.72 12.22
C LEU A 20 -11.51 16.63 11.15
N LEU A 21 -10.35 16.03 10.89
CA LEU A 21 -10.16 15.15 9.75
C LEU A 21 -9.49 13.85 10.17
N ASP A 22 -10.23 12.76 10.02
CA ASP A 22 -9.70 11.41 10.25
C ASP A 22 -9.20 10.83 8.92
N GLU A 23 -7.89 10.69 8.80
CA GLU A 23 -7.19 10.13 7.64
C GLU A 23 -7.64 10.69 6.26
N PRO A 24 -7.61 12.02 6.04
CA PRO A 24 -8.09 12.63 4.80
C PRO A 24 -7.19 12.29 3.58
N THR A 25 -6.00 11.75 3.83
CA THR A 25 -5.04 11.31 2.83
C THR A 25 -5.34 9.92 2.25
N ASN A 26 -6.25 9.16 2.86
CA ASN A 26 -6.49 7.78 2.46
C ASN A 26 -6.99 7.65 1.03
N HIS A 27 -6.40 6.69 0.30
CA HIS A 27 -6.72 6.39 -1.09
C HIS A 27 -6.51 7.56 -2.07
N LEU A 28 -5.82 8.63 -1.67
CA LEU A 28 -5.44 9.72 -2.56
C LEU A 28 -4.09 9.39 -3.21
N ASP A 29 -3.95 9.74 -4.49
CA ASP A 29 -2.65 9.71 -5.16
C ASP A 29 -1.74 10.85 -4.65
N LEU A 30 -0.45 10.77 -4.96
CA LEU A 30 0.57 11.72 -4.50
C LEU A 30 0.23 13.18 -4.84
N GLU A 31 -0.31 13.43 -6.04
CA GLU A 31 -0.69 14.78 -6.47
C GLU A 31 -1.89 15.30 -5.67
N SER A 32 -2.88 14.43 -5.42
CA SER A 32 -4.08 14.76 -4.65
C SER A 32 -3.74 15.06 -3.20
N VAL A 33 -2.88 14.25 -2.57
CA VAL A 33 -2.35 14.53 -1.22
C VAL A 33 -1.57 15.85 -1.21
N SER A 34 -0.81 16.13 -2.28
CA SER A 34 -0.03 17.38 -2.35
C SER A 34 -0.91 18.62 -2.46
N LYS A 35 -1.98 18.55 -3.26
CA LYS A 35 -3.00 19.60 -3.36
C LYS A 35 -3.72 19.79 -2.02
N LEU A 36 -4.06 18.70 -1.34
CA LEU A 36 -4.68 18.75 -0.01
C LEU A 36 -3.78 19.45 1.00
N ALA A 37 -2.48 19.13 1.01
CA ALA A 37 -1.52 19.80 1.87
C ALA A 37 -1.45 21.31 1.60
N GLY A 38 -1.42 21.72 0.33
CA GLY A 38 -1.46 23.14 -0.06
C GLY A 38 -2.76 23.83 0.38
N LEU A 39 -3.89 23.17 0.25
CA LEU A 39 -5.19 23.67 0.68
C LEU A 39 -5.27 23.87 2.19
N PHE A 40 -4.74 22.92 2.96
CA PHE A 40 -4.67 23.02 4.42
C PHE A 40 -3.77 24.16 4.88
N ASP A 41 -2.71 24.48 4.13
CA ASP A 41 -1.91 25.70 4.38
C ASP A 41 -2.74 26.96 4.25
N THR A 42 -3.54 27.04 3.18
CA THR A 42 -4.38 28.21 2.90
C THR A 42 -5.39 28.43 4.02
N TYR A 43 -6.06 27.37 4.47
CA TYR A 43 -6.99 27.41 5.60
C TYR A 43 -6.31 27.83 6.90
N ARG A 44 -5.14 27.25 7.20
CA ARG A 44 -4.35 27.61 8.38
C ARG A 44 -3.94 29.08 8.36
N ARG A 45 -3.49 29.60 7.21
CA ARG A 45 -3.13 31.02 7.02
C ARG A 45 -4.34 31.95 7.12
N ALA A 46 -5.53 31.46 6.78
CA ALA A 46 -6.79 32.19 6.96
C ALA A 46 -7.29 32.18 8.42
N GLY A 47 -6.62 31.48 9.34
CA GLY A 47 -6.95 31.44 10.76
C GLY A 47 -7.79 30.25 11.20
N ALA A 48 -8.11 29.32 10.30
CA ALA A 48 -8.86 28.12 10.65
C ALA A 48 -8.02 27.15 11.52
N ALA A 49 -8.65 26.54 12.51
CA ALA A 49 -8.04 25.48 13.32
C ALA A 49 -8.16 24.13 12.61
N LEU A 50 -7.04 23.44 12.43
CA LEU A 50 -6.98 22.15 11.73
C LEU A 50 -6.46 21.05 12.66
N VAL A 51 -7.23 19.99 12.85
CA VAL A 51 -6.80 18.75 13.50
C VAL A 51 -6.95 17.62 12.50
N SER A 52 -5.83 17.03 12.10
CA SER A 52 -5.81 15.92 11.13
C SER A 52 -5.04 14.73 11.70
N VAL A 53 -5.62 13.54 11.54
CA VAL A 53 -4.93 12.26 11.72
C VAL A 53 -4.47 11.80 10.33
N SER A 54 -3.24 11.33 10.18
CA SER A 54 -2.74 10.78 8.91
C SER A 54 -1.57 9.83 9.15
N HIS A 55 -1.49 8.76 8.37
CA HIS A 55 -0.29 7.93 8.30
C HIS A 55 0.76 8.41 7.28
N VAL A 56 0.50 9.49 6.52
CA VAL A 56 1.39 9.99 5.47
C VAL A 56 2.38 11.00 6.06
N GLU A 57 3.56 10.53 6.44
CA GLU A 57 4.56 11.35 7.17
C GLU A 57 4.93 12.64 6.46
N TRP A 58 5.18 12.62 5.14
CA TRP A 58 5.57 13.83 4.41
C TRP A 58 4.44 14.86 4.35
N PHE A 59 3.18 14.40 4.38
CA PHE A 59 2.02 15.27 4.47
C PHE A 59 1.96 15.93 5.84
N LEU A 60 2.11 15.14 6.92
CA LEU A 60 2.18 15.65 8.29
C LEU A 60 3.35 16.62 8.50
N ASP A 61 4.53 16.30 7.97
CA ASP A 61 5.72 17.18 7.99
C ASP A 61 5.41 18.56 7.38
N MET A 62 4.47 18.64 6.43
CA MET A 62 4.09 19.89 5.73
C MET A 62 2.90 20.63 6.34
N VAL A 63 1.96 19.94 6.99
CA VAL A 63 0.74 20.57 7.55
C VAL A 63 0.81 20.79 9.06
N SER A 64 1.59 19.98 9.79
CA SER A 64 1.74 20.06 11.24
C SER A 64 2.98 20.89 11.62
N THR A 65 2.85 22.21 11.48
CA THR A 65 3.91 23.16 11.88
C THR A 65 3.75 23.70 13.30
N ASP A 66 2.52 23.68 13.82
CA ASP A 66 2.17 24.45 15.03
C ASP A 66 2.01 23.55 16.28
N GLY A 67 1.98 22.23 16.08
CA GLY A 67 1.91 21.25 17.16
C GLY A 67 1.58 19.84 16.69
N THR A 68 1.82 18.87 17.57
CA THR A 68 1.55 17.44 17.39
C THR A 68 0.75 16.92 18.57
N LEU A 69 -0.24 16.07 18.30
CA LEU A 69 -1.00 15.33 19.32
C LEU A 69 -0.63 13.84 19.22
N GLU A 70 -0.19 13.25 20.33
CA GLU A 70 0.23 11.85 20.41
C GLU A 70 -0.70 11.08 21.35
N LEU A 71 -1.33 10.02 20.84
CA LEU A 71 -2.09 9.07 21.65
C LEU A 71 -1.13 7.98 22.15
N VAL A 72 -0.71 8.10 23.40
CA VAL A 72 0.18 7.13 24.07
C VAL A 72 -0.67 6.09 24.78
N GLN A 73 -0.54 4.83 24.36
CA GLN A 73 -1.18 3.70 25.02
C GLN A 73 -0.24 3.12 26.09
N GLY A 74 -0.59 3.33 27.36
CA GLY A 74 0.05 2.67 28.50
C GLY A 74 -0.66 1.36 28.87
N PRO A 75 -0.08 0.56 29.80
CA PRO A 75 -0.65 -0.73 30.21
C PRO A 75 -2.04 -0.65 30.84
N LYS A 76 -2.41 0.51 31.42
CA LYS A 76 -3.66 0.70 32.17
C LYS A 76 -4.47 1.92 31.74
N GLU A 77 -3.93 2.77 30.88
CA GLU A 77 -4.55 4.04 30.50
C GLU A 77 -4.06 4.50 29.13
N ARG A 78 -4.90 5.27 28.44
CA ARG A 78 -4.54 5.99 27.20
C ARG A 78 -4.37 7.45 27.55
N LYS A 79 -3.25 8.06 27.17
CA LYS A 79 -2.96 9.47 27.39
C LYS A 79 -2.85 10.19 26.06
N LEU A 80 -3.42 11.38 25.98
CA LEU A 80 -3.17 12.30 24.89
C LEU A 80 -2.08 13.27 25.33
N VAL A 81 -0.94 13.24 24.66
CA VAL A 81 0.19 14.14 24.90
C VAL A 81 0.20 15.18 23.79
N ALA A 82 0.07 16.46 24.17
CA ALA A 82 0.14 17.57 23.24
C ALA A 82 1.55 18.18 23.26
N SER A 83 2.10 18.45 22.07
CA SER A 83 3.35 19.16 21.88
C SER A 83 3.14 20.36 20.97
N LYS A 84 3.81 21.48 21.27
CA LYS A 84 3.89 22.65 20.38
C LYS A 84 4.97 22.51 19.31
N SER A 85 5.69 21.39 19.29
CA SER A 85 6.69 21.11 18.27
C SER A 85 6.03 20.59 16.98
N PRO A 86 6.61 20.92 15.81
CA PRO A 86 6.22 20.32 14.54
C PRO A 86 6.32 18.79 14.56
N PHE A 87 5.55 18.13 13.69
CA PHE A 87 5.57 16.66 13.57
C PHE A 87 6.97 16.10 13.26
N ALA A 88 7.79 16.84 12.51
CA ALA A 88 9.15 16.44 12.16
C ALA A 88 10.03 16.14 13.40
N ASP A 89 9.82 16.85 14.51
CA ASP A 89 10.56 16.63 15.75
C ASP A 89 10.06 15.39 16.50
N TYR A 90 8.75 15.11 16.45
CA TYR A 90 8.18 13.86 16.94
C TYR A 90 8.76 12.66 16.17
N LYS A 91 8.76 12.74 14.85
CA LYS A 91 9.26 11.69 13.95
C LYS A 91 10.70 11.30 14.25
N LYS A 92 11.59 12.28 14.49
CA LYS A 92 13.00 12.01 14.87
C LYS A 92 13.12 11.22 16.17
N ARG A 93 12.23 11.46 17.15
CA ARG A 93 12.19 10.69 18.40
C ARG A 93 11.69 9.27 18.17
N GLU A 94 10.65 9.10 17.35
CA GLU A 94 10.00 7.80 17.17
C GLU A 94 10.81 6.83 16.29
N GLN A 95 11.54 7.33 15.30
CA GLN A 95 12.44 6.52 14.44
C GLN A 95 13.59 5.83 15.19
N SER A 96 13.79 6.13 16.48
CA SER A 96 14.81 5.50 17.33
C SER A 96 14.41 4.15 17.93
N LYS A 97 13.15 3.71 17.74
CA LYS A 97 12.64 2.43 18.26
C LYS A 97 12.54 1.40 17.13
N PRO A 98 13.48 0.44 17.01
CA PRO A 98 13.32 -0.66 16.05
C PRO A 98 12.18 -1.57 16.53
N ALA A 99 11.14 -1.72 15.72
CA ALA A 99 10.16 -2.78 15.93
C ALA A 99 10.77 -4.11 15.48
N THR A 100 11.16 -4.96 16.42
CA THR A 100 11.65 -6.31 16.10
C THR A 100 10.44 -7.23 15.95
N ARG A 101 9.96 -7.41 14.71
CA ARG A 101 9.04 -8.50 14.37
C ARG A 101 9.82 -9.62 13.67
N GLU A 102 9.46 -10.87 13.93
CA GLU A 102 10.07 -11.99 13.21
C GLU A 102 9.71 -11.96 11.72
N LYS A 103 10.61 -12.51 10.90
CA LYS A 103 10.43 -12.56 9.45
C LYS A 103 9.36 -13.57 9.05
N ILE A 104 8.52 -13.18 8.09
CA ILE A 104 7.60 -14.09 7.40
C ILE A 104 8.41 -15.09 6.59
N THR A 105 8.06 -16.37 6.70
CA THR A 105 8.70 -17.45 5.94
C THR A 105 7.84 -17.77 4.73
N TRP A 106 8.42 -17.65 3.54
CA TRP A 106 7.75 -17.92 2.28
C TRP A 106 7.91 -19.37 1.84
N ARG A 107 6.81 -20.06 1.56
CA ARG A 107 6.78 -21.35 0.84
C ARG A 107 6.71 -21.16 -0.68
N ALA A 108 7.52 -20.22 -1.17
CA ALA A 108 7.54 -19.80 -2.57
C ALA A 108 8.84 -20.24 -3.24
N SER A 109 8.77 -20.48 -4.54
CA SER A 109 9.93 -20.68 -5.42
C SER A 109 10.09 -19.49 -6.35
N GLN A 110 11.31 -19.29 -6.88
CA GLN A 110 11.48 -18.40 -8.01
C GLN A 110 10.80 -19.00 -9.25
N PRO A 111 9.95 -18.23 -9.96
CA PRO A 111 9.36 -18.70 -11.21
C PRO A 111 10.46 -19.03 -12.23
N LYS A 112 10.35 -20.20 -12.85
CA LYS A 112 11.27 -20.65 -13.93
C LYS A 112 10.66 -20.26 -15.28
N GLY A 113 11.40 -19.54 -16.11
CA GLY A 113 10.95 -19.17 -17.46
C GLY A 113 11.44 -17.80 -17.93
N ALA A 114 11.10 -17.43 -19.16
CA ALA A 114 11.45 -16.12 -19.73
C ALA A 114 10.39 -15.04 -19.45
N SER A 115 9.15 -15.44 -19.14
CA SER A 115 8.02 -14.57 -18.82
C SER A 115 7.10 -15.24 -17.79
N ILE A 116 6.20 -14.47 -17.20
CA ILE A 116 5.16 -14.92 -16.25
C ILE A 116 3.77 -14.73 -16.86
N PHE A 117 3.58 -13.58 -17.50
CA PHE A 117 2.37 -13.17 -18.18
C PHE A 117 2.67 -13.03 -19.66
N ARG A 118 1.94 -13.74 -20.50
CA ARG A 118 1.97 -13.54 -21.95
C ARG A 118 1.05 -12.37 -22.26
N MET A 119 1.66 -11.23 -22.47
CA MET A 119 0.95 -10.00 -22.78
C MET A 119 0.51 -9.98 -24.25
N PRO A 120 -0.73 -9.54 -24.55
CA PRO A 120 -1.13 -9.32 -25.94
C PRO A 120 -0.31 -8.16 -26.55
N GLU A 121 -0.24 -8.08 -27.87
CA GLU A 121 0.42 -6.95 -28.54
C GLU A 121 -0.24 -5.61 -28.15
N VAL A 122 -1.56 -5.64 -28.02
CA VAL A 122 -2.40 -4.51 -27.62
C VAL A 122 -3.31 -4.95 -26.48
N LEU A 123 -3.23 -4.24 -25.35
CA LEU A 123 -4.01 -4.50 -24.16
C LEU A 123 -5.26 -3.60 -24.11
N THR A 124 -6.41 -4.25 -23.92
CA THR A 124 -7.69 -3.60 -23.60
C THR A 124 -8.32 -4.32 -22.43
N ILE A 125 -8.64 -3.58 -21.36
CA ILE A 125 -9.32 -4.11 -20.18
C ILE A 125 -10.72 -3.50 -20.13
N PRO A 126 -11.79 -4.32 -20.07
CA PRO A 126 -13.16 -3.83 -19.92
C PRO A 126 -13.33 -2.95 -18.66
N ASP A 127 -14.20 -1.93 -18.75
CA ASP A 127 -14.48 -0.98 -17.67
C ASP A 127 -13.22 -0.34 -17.08
N SER A 128 -12.23 -0.09 -17.92
CA SER A 128 -10.93 0.48 -17.56
C SER A 128 -10.49 1.52 -18.60
N PRO A 129 -9.73 2.56 -18.22
CA PRO A 129 -9.10 3.48 -19.17
C PRO A 129 -7.92 2.84 -19.94
N ILE A 130 -7.59 1.58 -19.68
CA ILE A 130 -6.59 0.81 -20.41
C ILE A 130 -7.27 0.21 -21.64
N ALA A 131 -7.16 0.88 -22.79
CA ALA A 131 -7.81 0.48 -24.03
C ALA A 131 -6.92 0.77 -25.23
N GLY A 132 -6.60 -0.26 -26.00
CA GLY A 132 -5.83 -0.13 -27.24
C GLY A 132 -4.37 0.31 -27.02
N VAL A 133 -3.73 -0.14 -25.93
CA VAL A 133 -2.39 0.34 -25.53
C VAL A 133 -1.37 -0.78 -25.43
N ARG A 134 -0.10 -0.48 -25.70
CA ARG A 134 0.98 -1.45 -25.56
C ARG A 134 1.20 -1.77 -24.07
N PRO A 135 1.09 -3.05 -23.65
CA PRO A 135 1.25 -3.42 -22.25
C PRO A 135 2.71 -3.34 -21.77
N PRO A 136 2.93 -3.21 -20.45
CA PRO A 136 4.24 -3.41 -19.85
C PRO A 136 4.61 -4.89 -19.85
N LEU A 137 5.91 -5.19 -19.79
CA LEU A 137 6.42 -6.55 -19.59
C LEU A 137 6.74 -6.79 -18.12
N PHE A 138 6.42 -7.97 -17.61
CA PHE A 138 6.77 -8.40 -16.25
C PHE A 138 7.73 -9.58 -16.31
N PHE A 139 8.88 -9.43 -15.66
CA PHE A 139 9.94 -10.43 -15.69
C PHE A 139 10.00 -11.24 -14.39
N PRO A 140 10.32 -12.55 -14.47
CA PRO A 140 10.56 -13.43 -13.32
C PRO A 140 11.58 -12.86 -12.32
N GLY A 141 11.28 -12.95 -11.03
CA GLY A 141 12.17 -12.56 -9.93
C GLY A 141 12.32 -11.04 -9.75
N GLU A 142 11.64 -10.22 -10.54
CA GLU A 142 11.70 -8.76 -10.43
C GLU A 142 10.58 -8.16 -9.57
N LEU A 143 10.85 -6.99 -9.00
CA LEU A 143 9.87 -6.17 -8.30
C LEU A 143 9.42 -5.04 -9.23
N HIS A 144 8.17 -5.09 -9.67
CA HIS A 144 7.54 -4.09 -10.52
C HIS A 144 6.62 -3.21 -9.67
N VAL A 145 6.87 -1.90 -9.66
CA VAL A 145 6.05 -0.91 -8.96
C VAL A 145 5.19 -0.17 -9.98
N LEU A 146 3.87 -0.24 -9.81
CA LEU A 146 2.89 0.48 -10.61
C LEU A 146 2.67 1.87 -10.00
N SER A 147 3.19 2.90 -10.65
CA SER A 147 3.02 4.30 -10.27
C SER A 147 2.02 5.01 -11.18
N GLY A 148 1.46 6.15 -10.75
CA GLY A 148 0.57 6.98 -11.57
C GLY A 148 -0.68 7.43 -10.82
N LYS A 149 -1.44 8.38 -11.37
CA LYS A 149 -2.59 9.00 -10.68
C LYS A 149 -3.73 8.01 -10.37
N ASN A 150 -4.68 8.43 -9.55
CA ASN A 150 -5.92 7.70 -9.35
C ASN A 150 -6.72 7.60 -10.67
N GLY A 151 -7.40 6.46 -10.85
CA GLY A 151 -8.22 6.25 -12.03
C GLY A 151 -7.42 6.02 -13.32
N THR A 152 -6.13 5.67 -13.26
CA THR A 152 -5.33 5.21 -14.42
C THR A 152 -5.49 3.71 -14.70
N GLY A 153 -6.19 2.96 -13.84
CA GLY A 153 -6.45 1.53 -14.06
C GLY A 153 -5.48 0.57 -13.38
N LYS A 154 -4.63 1.01 -12.44
CA LYS A 154 -3.72 0.14 -11.65
C LYS A 154 -4.42 -1.08 -11.04
N THR A 155 -5.48 -0.85 -10.27
CA THR A 155 -6.32 -1.90 -9.66
C THR A 155 -6.94 -2.82 -10.71
N LYS A 156 -7.40 -2.27 -11.85
CA LYS A 156 -7.99 -3.08 -12.94
C LYS A 156 -6.95 -3.98 -13.58
N LEU A 157 -5.74 -3.46 -13.85
CA LEU A 157 -4.61 -4.24 -14.34
C LEU A 157 -4.23 -5.37 -13.36
N LEU A 158 -4.07 -5.05 -12.08
CA LEU A 158 -3.74 -6.06 -11.05
C LEU A 158 -4.82 -7.15 -10.97
N LYS A 159 -6.10 -6.78 -11.00
CA LYS A 159 -7.21 -7.75 -11.03
C LYS A 159 -7.20 -8.62 -12.29
N THR A 160 -6.95 -8.04 -13.46
CA THR A 160 -6.83 -8.83 -14.71
C THR A 160 -5.64 -9.77 -14.67
N LEU A 161 -4.51 -9.34 -14.09
CA LEU A 161 -3.36 -10.21 -13.85
C LEU A 161 -3.65 -11.30 -12.82
N ALA A 162 -4.52 -11.02 -11.83
CA ALA A 162 -4.92 -11.91 -10.74
C ALA A 162 -6.05 -12.89 -11.09
N ASP A 163 -6.76 -12.68 -12.19
CA ASP A 163 -7.77 -13.61 -12.70
C ASP A 163 -7.15 -14.78 -13.49
N PRO A 164 -7.20 -16.04 -13.00
CA PRO A 164 -6.69 -17.21 -13.72
C PRO A 164 -7.53 -17.59 -14.95
N HIS A 165 -8.75 -17.07 -15.06
CA HIS A 165 -9.67 -17.30 -16.17
C HIS A 165 -9.74 -16.12 -17.14
N SER A 166 -8.85 -15.15 -16.99
CA SER A 166 -8.77 -14.00 -17.88
C SER A 166 -8.59 -14.45 -19.32
N ARG A 167 -9.42 -13.94 -20.23
CA ARG A 167 -9.25 -14.11 -21.69
C ARG A 167 -8.43 -12.97 -22.32
N ILE A 168 -7.82 -12.12 -21.49
CA ILE A 168 -7.12 -10.90 -21.91
C ILE A 168 -5.61 -11.08 -21.79
N ILE A 169 -5.16 -11.68 -20.68
CA ILE A 169 -3.75 -11.92 -20.39
C ILE A 169 -3.61 -13.39 -20.03
N ASP A 170 -2.84 -14.12 -20.83
CA ASP A 170 -2.51 -15.51 -20.54
C ASP A 170 -1.38 -15.57 -19.51
N ARG A 171 -1.40 -16.59 -18.66
CA ARG A 171 -0.31 -16.90 -17.73
C ARG A 171 0.50 -18.06 -18.27
N GLU A 172 1.79 -18.08 -17.93
CA GLU A 172 2.57 -19.30 -18.15
C GLU A 172 1.94 -20.46 -17.37
N PRO A 173 1.73 -21.63 -18.01
CA PRO A 173 1.14 -22.80 -17.35
C PRO A 173 1.88 -23.16 -16.05
N GLY A 174 1.12 -23.39 -14.98
CA GLY A 174 1.65 -23.73 -13.66
C GLY A 174 2.02 -22.52 -12.79
N THR A 175 2.01 -21.30 -13.32
CA THR A 175 2.26 -20.08 -12.53
C THR A 175 1.13 -19.83 -11.53
N GLN A 176 1.48 -19.76 -10.25
CA GLN A 176 0.52 -19.37 -9.20
C GLN A 176 0.74 -17.94 -8.75
N SER A 177 -0.35 -17.19 -8.60
CA SER A 177 -0.32 -15.80 -8.12
C SER A 177 -1.17 -15.62 -6.88
N ALA A 178 -0.69 -14.81 -5.95
CA ALA A 178 -1.43 -14.39 -4.78
C ALA A 178 -1.80 -12.90 -4.88
N PHE A 179 -3.09 -12.59 -4.77
CA PHE A 179 -3.60 -11.22 -4.91
C PHE A 179 -4.06 -10.62 -3.58
N LEU A 180 -3.48 -9.47 -3.22
CA LEU A 180 -3.92 -8.64 -2.10
C LEU A 180 -4.80 -7.50 -2.63
N PRO A 181 -6.12 -7.51 -2.36
CA PRO A 181 -7.01 -6.47 -2.86
C PRO A 181 -6.87 -5.16 -2.08
N GLN A 182 -7.09 -4.03 -2.74
CA GLN A 182 -7.07 -2.72 -2.08
C GLN A 182 -8.08 -2.59 -0.93
N MET A 183 -9.26 -3.19 -1.08
CA MET A 183 -10.28 -3.27 -0.03
C MET A 183 -10.69 -4.72 0.15
N TRP A 184 -10.91 -5.12 1.39
CA TRP A 184 -11.41 -6.45 1.71
C TRP A 184 -12.85 -6.62 1.21
N PRO A 185 -13.21 -7.81 0.71
CA PRO A 185 -14.60 -8.12 0.41
C PRO A 185 -15.50 -7.97 1.67
N PRO A 186 -16.74 -7.47 1.55
CA PRO A 186 -17.65 -7.31 2.69
C PRO A 186 -17.85 -8.59 3.52
N GLU A 187 -17.93 -9.72 2.83
CA GLU A 187 -18.06 -11.07 3.41
C GLU A 187 -16.86 -11.45 4.28
N VAL A 188 -15.67 -10.93 3.98
CA VAL A 188 -14.45 -11.16 4.76
C VAL A 188 -14.40 -10.23 5.97
N LEU A 189 -14.74 -8.95 5.79
CA LEU A 189 -14.68 -7.94 6.86
C LEU A 189 -15.54 -8.30 8.07
N GLY A 190 -16.75 -8.82 7.84
CA GLY A 190 -17.67 -9.23 8.90
C GLY A 190 -17.40 -10.61 9.50
N SER A 191 -16.39 -11.33 8.98
CA SER A 191 -16.14 -12.73 9.34
C SER A 191 -15.14 -12.88 10.48
N THR A 192 -14.78 -14.12 10.84
CA THR A 192 -13.71 -14.41 11.80
C THR A 192 -12.35 -14.50 11.12
N VAL A 193 -11.27 -14.44 11.91
CA VAL A 193 -9.90 -14.69 11.40
C VAL A 193 -9.77 -16.08 10.75
N GLU A 194 -10.54 -17.08 11.22
CA GLU A 194 -10.59 -18.42 10.63
C GLU A 194 -11.23 -18.42 9.24
N THR A 195 -12.38 -17.75 9.12
CA THR A 195 -13.07 -17.58 7.84
C THR A 195 -12.22 -16.78 6.86
N PHE A 196 -11.52 -15.75 7.33
CA PHE A 196 -10.54 -15.02 6.52
C PHE A 196 -9.44 -15.94 6.00
N PHE A 197 -8.85 -16.79 6.84
CA PHE A 197 -7.84 -17.75 6.39
C PHE A 197 -8.39 -18.74 5.36
N GLY A 198 -9.62 -19.24 5.55
CA GLY A 198 -10.32 -20.07 4.57
C GLY A 198 -10.52 -19.35 3.25
N TRP A 199 -10.95 -18.09 3.27
CA TRP A 199 -11.07 -17.26 2.07
C TRP A 199 -9.73 -17.07 1.36
N VAL A 200 -8.65 -16.76 2.10
CA VAL A 200 -7.31 -16.66 1.49
C VAL A 200 -6.95 -17.98 0.84
N ARG A 201 -7.11 -19.12 1.55
CA ARG A 201 -6.85 -20.45 0.99
C ARG A 201 -7.60 -20.68 -0.32
N ASP A 202 -8.89 -20.43 -0.34
CA ASP A 202 -9.74 -20.82 -1.46
C ASP A 202 -9.55 -19.90 -2.69
N GLU A 203 -9.32 -18.59 -2.47
CA GLU A 203 -9.17 -17.60 -3.55
C GLU A 203 -7.73 -17.38 -4.02
N VAL A 204 -6.74 -17.60 -3.14
CA VAL A 204 -5.34 -17.22 -3.40
C VAL A 204 -4.48 -18.44 -3.76
N ASN A 205 -4.73 -19.61 -3.16
CA ASN A 205 -4.09 -20.88 -3.54
C ASN A 205 -4.82 -22.11 -2.96
N PRO A 206 -5.69 -22.76 -3.75
CA PRO A 206 -6.50 -23.89 -3.28
C PRO A 206 -5.69 -25.17 -3.00
N HIS A 207 -4.39 -25.21 -3.32
CA HIS A 207 -3.55 -26.40 -3.21
C HIS A 207 -2.72 -26.48 -1.92
N THR A 208 -2.87 -25.53 -0.98
CA THR A 208 -2.08 -25.55 0.25
C THR A 208 -2.57 -26.60 1.26
N VAL A 209 -1.61 -27.27 1.91
CA VAL A 209 -1.84 -28.17 3.07
C VAL A 209 -1.84 -27.41 4.41
N ALA A 210 -1.72 -26.07 4.38
CA ALA A 210 -1.68 -25.26 5.59
C ALA A 210 -2.99 -25.34 6.38
N THR A 211 -2.87 -25.71 7.66
CA THR A 211 -4.00 -25.74 8.59
C THR A 211 -4.16 -24.41 9.30
N PHE A 212 -5.36 -24.15 9.81
CA PHE A 212 -5.62 -22.96 10.62
C PHE A 212 -4.71 -22.91 11.86
N GLU A 213 -4.36 -24.05 12.50
CA GLU A 213 -3.46 -24.02 13.66
C GLU A 213 -2.03 -23.63 13.31
N MET A 214 -1.56 -24.00 12.12
CA MET A 214 -0.28 -23.49 11.62
C MET A 214 -0.35 -21.98 11.40
N PHE A 215 -1.45 -21.48 10.81
CA PHE A 215 -1.65 -20.05 10.58
C PHE A 215 -1.66 -19.25 11.89
N LYS A 216 -2.35 -19.74 12.92
CA LYS A 216 -2.34 -19.14 14.25
C LYS A 216 -0.95 -19.03 14.85
N ARG A 217 -0.14 -20.09 14.72
CA ARG A 217 1.23 -20.10 15.25
C ARG A 217 2.08 -19.04 14.55
N GLU A 218 1.95 -18.91 13.24
CA GLU A 218 2.67 -17.89 12.47
C GLU A 218 2.20 -16.47 12.79
N LEU A 219 0.90 -16.25 13.01
CA LEU A 219 0.38 -14.95 13.46
C LEU A 219 1.02 -14.52 14.79
N LYS A 220 1.08 -15.43 15.77
CA LYS A 220 1.75 -15.16 17.06
C LYS A 220 3.22 -14.83 16.89
N ARG A 221 3.91 -15.56 15.99
CA ARG A 221 5.34 -15.36 15.70
C ARG A 221 5.64 -13.97 15.16
N VAL A 222 4.78 -13.44 14.29
CA VAL A 222 4.91 -12.06 13.77
C VAL A 222 4.35 -10.99 14.73
N GLY A 223 3.95 -11.38 15.94
CA GLY A 223 3.47 -10.48 16.99
C GLY A 223 1.99 -10.12 16.91
N LEU A 224 1.17 -10.85 16.14
CA LEU A 224 -0.29 -10.68 16.06
C LEU A 224 -1.01 -11.68 16.98
N LEU A 225 -2.19 -11.29 17.48
CA LEU A 225 -3.08 -12.16 18.26
C LEU A 225 -2.40 -12.83 19.48
N ASN A 226 -1.61 -12.06 20.22
CA ASN A 226 -0.90 -12.53 21.42
C ASN A 226 -1.83 -12.81 22.62
N ASP A 227 -3.10 -12.44 22.55
CA ASP A 227 -4.07 -12.66 23.62
C ASP A 227 -4.91 -13.93 23.45
N ALA A 228 -5.29 -14.56 24.56
CA ALA A 228 -5.99 -15.85 24.60
C ALA A 228 -7.35 -15.86 23.87
N HIS A 229 -7.91 -14.68 23.55
CA HIS A 229 -9.19 -14.51 22.89
C HIS A 229 -9.11 -14.10 21.41
N GLY A 230 -7.90 -13.96 20.84
CA GLY A 230 -7.69 -13.37 19.50
C GLY A 230 -8.31 -14.11 18.31
N LEU A 231 -8.69 -15.38 18.48
CA LEU A 231 -8.99 -16.29 17.36
C LEU A 231 -10.45 -16.33 16.93
N ARG A 232 -11.39 -15.98 17.82
CA ARG A 232 -12.82 -15.86 17.52
C ARG A 232 -13.25 -14.42 17.28
N ARG A 233 -12.29 -13.49 17.24
CA ARG A 233 -12.59 -12.09 17.04
C ARG A 233 -13.03 -11.87 15.59
N PRO A 234 -13.97 -10.94 15.37
CA PRO A 234 -14.25 -10.41 14.05
C PRO A 234 -12.96 -9.92 13.38
N PHE A 235 -12.76 -10.22 12.10
CA PHE A 235 -11.60 -9.79 11.33
C PHE A 235 -11.48 -8.26 11.29
N ASN A 236 -12.61 -7.55 11.24
CA ASN A 236 -12.66 -6.09 11.34
C ASN A 236 -12.24 -5.50 12.70
N SER A 237 -12.05 -6.33 13.74
CA SER A 237 -11.50 -5.87 15.02
C SER A 237 -9.98 -5.69 15.00
N LEU A 238 -9.30 -6.29 14.02
CA LEU A 238 -7.89 -6.04 13.73
C LEU A 238 -7.74 -4.66 13.10
N SER A 239 -6.63 -3.97 13.40
CA SER A 239 -6.27 -2.76 12.66
C SER A 239 -6.04 -3.07 11.18
N GLY A 240 -6.19 -2.08 10.29
CA GLY A 240 -5.97 -2.29 8.85
C GLY A 240 -4.59 -2.87 8.55
N GLY A 241 -3.55 -2.44 9.27
CA GLY A 241 -2.21 -3.00 9.17
C GLY A 241 -2.10 -4.44 9.65
N GLU A 242 -2.76 -4.79 10.75
CA GLU A 242 -2.80 -6.16 11.26
C GLU A 242 -3.52 -7.10 10.27
N GLN A 243 -4.63 -6.65 9.67
CA GLN A 243 -5.35 -7.39 8.63
C GLN A 243 -4.44 -7.71 7.43
N ARG A 244 -3.66 -6.71 6.98
CA ARG A 244 -2.71 -6.85 5.87
C ARG A 244 -1.56 -7.79 6.22
N LEU A 245 -0.98 -7.66 7.41
CA LEU A 245 0.07 -8.55 7.86
C LEU A 245 -0.44 -9.99 8.00
N ALA A 246 -1.67 -10.19 8.48
CA ALA A 246 -2.32 -11.50 8.52
C ALA A 246 -2.47 -12.10 7.12
N TRP A 247 -2.75 -11.29 6.10
CA TRP A 247 -2.74 -11.75 4.72
C TRP A 247 -1.37 -12.19 4.24
N PHE A 248 -0.30 -11.43 4.52
CA PHE A 248 1.06 -11.83 4.16
C PHE A 248 1.48 -13.14 4.83
N VAL A 249 1.09 -13.34 6.08
CA VAL A 249 1.31 -14.63 6.78
C VAL A 249 0.55 -15.75 6.07
N ALA A 250 -0.73 -15.55 5.75
CA ALA A 250 -1.54 -16.56 5.07
C ALA A 250 -0.97 -16.90 3.68
N ALA A 251 -0.62 -15.88 2.89
CA ALA A 251 0.01 -16.02 1.58
C ALA A 251 1.39 -16.71 1.68
N GLY A 252 2.18 -16.42 2.71
CA GLY A 252 3.47 -17.06 2.93
C GLY A 252 3.40 -18.57 3.19
N MET A 253 2.27 -19.04 3.69
CA MET A 253 1.99 -20.45 3.92
C MET A 253 1.48 -21.20 2.68
N MET A 254 1.24 -20.49 1.58
CA MET A 254 0.77 -21.07 0.33
C MET A 254 1.93 -21.67 -0.44
N GLU A 255 1.78 -22.91 -0.88
CA GLU A 255 2.85 -23.63 -1.58
C GLU A 255 2.86 -23.28 -3.06
N GLY A 256 4.03 -22.92 -3.58
CA GLY A 256 4.21 -22.68 -5.01
C GLY A 256 3.72 -21.31 -5.48
N THR A 257 3.53 -20.34 -4.59
CA THR A 257 3.24 -18.95 -4.99
C THR A 257 4.44 -18.33 -5.72
N ASP A 258 4.30 -18.07 -7.01
CA ASP A 258 5.36 -17.52 -7.87
C ASP A 258 5.28 -15.99 -8.01
N VAL A 259 4.08 -15.43 -7.87
CA VAL A 259 3.79 -14.01 -8.10
C VAL A 259 2.97 -13.42 -6.96
N LEU A 260 3.41 -12.29 -6.40
CA LEU A 260 2.55 -11.45 -5.56
C LEU A 260 2.01 -10.27 -6.37
N LEU A 261 0.69 -10.11 -6.34
CA LEU A 261 -0.02 -8.98 -6.93
C LEU A 261 -0.60 -8.15 -5.79
N LEU A 262 -0.05 -6.98 -5.53
CA LEU A 262 -0.33 -6.20 -4.32
C LEU A 262 -0.96 -4.86 -4.67
N ASP A 263 -2.21 -4.64 -4.28
CA ASP A 263 -2.89 -3.37 -4.51
C ASP A 263 -2.97 -2.54 -3.22
N GLU A 264 -2.11 -1.51 -3.12
CA GLU A 264 -1.95 -0.64 -1.96
C GLU A 264 -1.75 -1.39 -0.62
N PRO A 265 -0.69 -2.23 -0.51
CA PRO A 265 -0.45 -3.01 0.70
C PRO A 265 -0.16 -2.13 1.92
N SER A 266 0.33 -0.91 1.73
CA SER A 266 0.75 0.02 2.77
C SER A 266 -0.40 0.83 3.41
N ASN A 267 -1.64 0.69 2.93
CA ASN A 267 -2.76 1.47 3.46
C ASN A 267 -3.06 1.10 4.92
N HIS A 268 -3.33 2.11 5.76
CA HIS A 268 -3.78 1.98 7.15
C HIS A 268 -2.78 1.29 8.09
N MET A 269 -1.48 1.59 7.96
CA MET A 269 -0.41 0.97 8.77
C MET A 269 0.34 1.97 9.64
N ASP A 270 0.62 1.58 10.88
CA ASP A 270 1.68 2.17 11.70
C ASP A 270 3.07 1.81 11.17
N ALA A 271 4.11 2.47 11.70
CA ALA A 271 5.50 2.26 11.29
C ALA A 271 5.97 0.81 11.52
N SER A 272 5.64 0.21 12.66
CA SER A 272 6.08 -1.15 13.01
C SER A 272 5.51 -2.22 12.07
N THR A 273 4.27 -2.02 11.63
CA THR A 273 3.58 -2.91 10.71
C THR A 273 4.04 -2.70 9.28
N MET A 274 4.36 -1.45 8.91
CA MET A 274 4.99 -1.14 7.64
C MET A 274 6.32 -1.87 7.48
N ASP A 275 7.16 -1.87 8.51
CA ASP A 275 8.46 -2.55 8.47
C ASP A 275 8.31 -4.06 8.24
N ALA A 276 7.36 -4.70 8.93
CA ALA A 276 7.07 -6.12 8.74
C ALA A 276 6.54 -6.44 7.34
N VAL A 277 5.69 -5.59 6.78
CA VAL A 277 5.16 -5.74 5.42
C VAL A 277 6.23 -5.50 4.37
N ALA A 278 7.08 -4.48 4.56
CA ALA A 278 8.22 -4.23 3.70
C ALA A 278 9.20 -5.43 3.72
N GLU A 279 9.47 -6.00 4.89
CA GLU A 279 10.28 -7.21 5.06
C GLU A 279 9.65 -8.43 4.38
N ALA A 280 8.33 -8.60 4.49
CA ALA A 280 7.59 -9.67 3.81
C ALA A 280 7.75 -9.56 2.29
N ILE A 281 7.50 -8.37 1.72
CA ILE A 281 7.64 -8.10 0.29
C ILE A 281 9.09 -8.31 -0.15
N ARG A 282 10.06 -7.87 0.64
CA ARG A 282 11.49 -8.01 0.34
C ARG A 282 11.95 -9.46 0.29
N SER A 283 11.51 -10.26 1.26
CA SER A 283 11.92 -11.65 1.41
C SER A 283 11.21 -12.62 0.47
N PHE A 284 10.17 -12.17 -0.24
CA PHE A 284 9.49 -13.00 -1.21
C PHE A 284 10.41 -13.27 -2.42
N PRO A 285 10.74 -14.54 -2.70
CA PRO A 285 11.71 -14.89 -3.73
C PRO A 285 11.18 -14.71 -5.16
N GLY A 286 9.86 -14.74 -5.35
CA GLY A 286 9.22 -14.65 -6.66
C GLY A 286 9.06 -13.21 -7.19
N THR A 287 8.19 -13.08 -8.19
CA THR A 287 7.91 -11.79 -8.84
C THR A 287 6.87 -11.01 -8.09
N ILE A 288 7.04 -9.69 -8.02
CA ILE A 288 6.06 -8.82 -7.36
C ILE A 288 5.59 -7.78 -8.34
N VAL A 289 4.27 -7.58 -8.43
CA VAL A 289 3.66 -6.42 -9.07
C VAL A 289 2.87 -5.68 -8.00
N LEU A 290 3.31 -4.47 -7.68
CA LEU A 290 2.87 -3.69 -6.52
C LEU A 290 2.33 -2.34 -6.98
N SER A 291 1.08 -2.00 -6.67
CA SER A 291 0.60 -0.61 -6.67
C SER A 291 0.79 -0.01 -5.29
N THR A 292 1.48 1.11 -5.17
CA THR A 292 1.55 1.87 -3.92
C THR A 292 1.77 3.35 -4.18
N HIS A 293 1.23 4.17 -3.28
CA HIS A 293 1.56 5.59 -3.16
C HIS A 293 2.45 5.91 -1.95
N ASP A 294 2.85 4.91 -1.15
CA ASP A 294 3.65 5.14 0.06
C ASP A 294 5.15 5.21 -0.27
N VAL A 295 5.70 6.42 -0.17
CA VAL A 295 7.11 6.72 -0.41
C VAL A 295 8.04 5.97 0.55
N ARG A 296 7.59 5.67 1.78
CA ARG A 296 8.39 4.91 2.77
C ARG A 296 8.52 3.47 2.33
N LEU A 297 7.43 2.84 1.88
CA LEU A 297 7.48 1.49 1.34
C LEU A 297 8.39 1.44 0.10
N MET A 298 8.26 2.39 -0.83
CA MET A 298 9.14 2.46 -1.99
C MET A 298 10.63 2.58 -1.60
N ARG A 299 10.96 3.46 -0.65
CA ARG A 299 12.34 3.63 -0.15
C ARG A 299 12.86 2.37 0.53
N ALA A 300 12.03 1.73 1.36
CA ALA A 300 12.39 0.48 2.02
C ALA A 300 12.73 -0.58 0.96
N LEU A 301 11.86 -0.80 -0.02
CA LEU A 301 12.08 -1.80 -1.07
C LEU A 301 13.32 -1.52 -1.94
N GLU A 302 13.64 -0.24 -2.19
CA GLU A 302 14.85 0.15 -2.92
C GLU A 302 16.14 -0.12 -2.13
N SER A 303 16.16 0.22 -0.83
CA SER A 303 17.36 0.06 0.02
C SER A 303 17.84 -1.39 0.16
N PHE A 304 16.96 -2.34 -0.17
CA PHE A 304 17.10 -3.74 0.14
C PHE A 304 17.26 -4.66 -1.08
N ALA A 305 17.26 -4.09 -2.29
CA ALA A 305 17.41 -4.80 -3.56
C ALA A 305 18.68 -5.69 -3.63
N GLY A 306 19.68 -5.45 -2.77
CA GLY A 306 20.96 -6.16 -2.75
C GLY A 306 20.98 -7.59 -2.22
N SER A 307 19.91 -8.12 -1.58
CA SER A 307 19.99 -9.43 -0.88
C SER A 307 19.12 -10.56 -1.41
N SER A 308 18.02 -10.28 -2.13
CA SER A 308 17.05 -11.32 -2.55
C SER A 308 16.76 -11.37 -4.05
N ARG A 309 17.21 -10.38 -4.84
CA ARG A 309 16.86 -10.20 -6.27
C ARG A 309 18.08 -9.95 -7.15
N GLU A 310 19.21 -10.57 -6.83
CA GLU A 310 20.49 -10.42 -7.56
C GLU A 310 20.95 -8.95 -7.69
N GLY A 311 20.57 -8.06 -6.77
CA GLY A 311 20.92 -6.65 -6.83
C GLY A 311 20.12 -5.82 -7.83
N ARG A 312 19.08 -6.38 -8.49
CA ARG A 312 18.27 -5.62 -9.45
C ARG A 312 17.35 -4.62 -8.73
N PRO A 313 17.39 -3.32 -9.07
CA PRO A 313 16.51 -2.33 -8.46
C PRO A 313 15.05 -2.55 -8.88
N PRO A 314 14.08 -2.01 -8.10
CA PRO A 314 12.68 -2.06 -8.48
C PRO A 314 12.43 -1.38 -9.83
N ARG A 315 11.64 -2.03 -10.69
CA ARG A 315 11.24 -1.50 -11.99
C ARG A 315 9.97 -0.66 -11.85
N ASN A 316 10.04 0.62 -12.16
CA ASN A 316 8.90 1.52 -12.04
C ASN A 316 8.11 1.59 -13.35
N VAL A 317 6.89 1.05 -13.35
CA VAL A 317 5.94 1.12 -14.47
C VAL A 317 4.95 2.24 -14.18
N VAL A 318 5.04 3.32 -14.94
CA VAL A 318 4.19 4.51 -14.76
C VAL A 318 2.98 4.41 -15.68
N LEU A 319 1.79 4.48 -15.09
CA LEU A 319 0.51 4.59 -15.79
C LEU A 319 0.12 6.07 -15.85
N SER A 320 0.06 6.62 -17.06
CA SER A 320 -0.32 8.01 -17.31
C SER A 320 -1.65 8.06 -18.05
N ARG A 321 -2.61 8.86 -17.58
CA ARG A 321 -3.90 9.03 -18.24
C ARG A 321 -3.98 10.39 -18.93
N ALA A 322 -4.27 10.37 -20.23
CA ALA A 322 -4.54 11.54 -21.06
C ALA A 322 -5.71 11.23 -22.00
N ASN A 323 -6.65 12.18 -22.18
CA ASN A 323 -7.81 12.03 -23.07
C ASN A 323 -8.58 10.70 -22.87
N ASN A 324 -8.85 10.34 -21.60
CA ASN A 324 -9.50 9.08 -21.21
C ASN A 324 -8.77 7.77 -21.58
N ARG A 325 -7.54 7.83 -22.08
CA ARG A 325 -6.71 6.64 -22.35
C ARG A 325 -5.50 6.61 -21.43
N THR A 326 -5.16 5.40 -20.99
CA THR A 326 -3.98 5.15 -20.17
C THR A 326 -2.84 4.65 -21.05
N THR A 327 -1.66 5.24 -20.91
CA THR A 327 -0.42 4.75 -21.50
C THR A 327 0.50 4.21 -20.41
N PHE A 328 1.38 3.28 -20.80
CA PHE A 328 2.42 2.72 -19.95
C PHE A 328 3.77 3.25 -20.36
N SER A 329 4.61 3.60 -19.39
CA SER A 329 6.03 3.83 -19.60
C SER A 329 6.83 3.19 -18.47
N VAL A 330 8.07 2.80 -18.76
CA VAL A 330 9.01 2.37 -17.73
C VAL A 330 9.88 3.57 -17.39
N ALA A 331 9.79 4.05 -16.16
CA ALA A 331 10.59 5.19 -15.73
C ALA A 331 12.07 4.80 -15.61
N LYS A 332 12.96 5.74 -15.96
CA LYS A 332 14.41 5.56 -15.79
C LYS A 332 14.84 5.70 -14.33
N GLU A 333 14.09 6.46 -13.55
CA GLU A 333 14.33 6.73 -12.14
C GLU A 333 13.66 5.68 -11.25
N SER A 334 14.15 5.55 -10.00
CA SER A 334 13.53 4.64 -9.04
C SER A 334 12.12 5.09 -8.64
N PRO A 335 11.25 4.17 -8.18
CA PRO A 335 9.91 4.51 -7.70
C PRO A 335 9.87 5.68 -6.69
N SER A 336 10.79 5.69 -5.72
CA SER A 336 10.87 6.72 -4.68
C SER A 336 11.36 8.07 -5.22
N SER A 337 12.23 8.07 -6.23
CA SER A 337 12.64 9.30 -6.94
C SER A 337 11.46 9.89 -7.71
N TYR A 338 10.75 9.05 -8.48
CA TYR A 338 9.56 9.45 -9.22
C TYR A 338 8.50 10.04 -8.30
N ALA A 339 8.26 9.40 -7.15
CA ALA A 339 7.32 9.88 -6.16
C ALA A 339 7.73 11.24 -5.58
N ARG A 340 9.01 11.43 -5.23
CA ARG A 340 9.50 12.74 -4.75
C ARG A 340 9.36 13.83 -5.81
N GLY A 341 9.77 13.57 -7.04
CA GLY A 341 9.62 14.51 -8.15
C GLY A 341 8.15 14.91 -8.38
N THR A 342 7.24 13.94 -8.26
CA THR A 342 5.79 14.19 -8.34
C THR A 342 5.29 15.09 -7.21
N ILE A 343 5.72 14.83 -5.97
CA ILE A 343 5.37 15.65 -4.80
C ILE A 343 5.91 17.08 -4.97
N GLU A 344 7.18 17.23 -5.34
CA GLU A 344 7.82 18.54 -5.55
C GLU A 344 7.13 19.35 -6.66
N ALA A 345 6.82 18.71 -7.79
CA ALA A 345 6.11 19.36 -8.88
C ALA A 345 4.70 19.81 -8.46
N ALA A 346 3.97 18.94 -7.75
CA ALA A 346 2.64 19.27 -7.25
C ALA A 346 2.69 20.42 -6.23
N MET A 347 3.70 20.43 -5.34
CA MET A 347 3.91 21.52 -4.37
C MET A 347 4.27 22.85 -5.01
N LYS A 348 5.10 22.84 -6.07
CA LYS A 348 5.37 24.03 -6.89
C LYS A 348 4.08 24.59 -7.49
N SER A 349 3.26 23.71 -8.07
CA SER A 349 1.98 24.10 -8.68
C SER A 349 0.96 24.62 -7.65
N ALA A 350 1.05 24.18 -6.39
CA ALA A 350 0.21 24.62 -5.28
C ALA A 350 0.75 25.88 -4.57
N GLY A 351 1.80 26.53 -5.09
CA GLY A 351 2.32 27.80 -4.57
C GLY A 351 3.22 27.70 -3.34
N ARG A 352 3.75 26.50 -3.00
CA ARG A 352 4.51 26.25 -1.77
C ARG A 352 6.04 26.18 -1.91
N LEU A 353 6.59 26.23 -3.12
CA LEU A 353 8.03 26.34 -3.34
C LEU A 353 8.34 27.71 -3.96
N LYS A 354 8.83 28.65 -3.15
CA LYS A 354 9.66 29.74 -3.67
C LYS A 354 10.91 29.07 -4.27
N VAL A 355 11.02 29.11 -5.60
CA VAL A 355 12.30 28.87 -6.25
C VAL A 355 13.22 30.00 -5.80
N THR A 356 14.30 29.63 -5.12
CA THR A 356 15.40 30.51 -4.69
C THR A 356 15.88 31.40 -5.82
#